data_AF-A0A3A9K075-F1
#
_entry.id   AF-A0A3A9K075-F1
#
_cell.length_a   1.000
_cell.length_b   1.000
_cell.length_c   1.000
_cell.angle_alpha   90.00
_cell.angle_beta   90.00
_cell.angle_gamma   90.00
#
_symmetry.space_group_name_H-M   'P 1'
#
loop_
_entity.id
_entity.type
_entity.pdbx_description
1 polymer ?
#
loop_
_entity_poly.entity_id
_entity_poly.type
_entity_poly.pdbx_seq_one_letter_code
_entity_poly.pdbx_strand_id
1 'polypeptide(L)'
;MALTYTASSTGSTLQTANVAIAVSPASGVLSVTAMLPGDSATAVINVSNTGDVDEYYFVSADWKASPGTTTSHAALLADNLNVSVSASPGGSIYTGKLSGLIDRPDSPGQALALTTGNEDVTFTFYLPSTAGNVVGNIDMTLDFVFVATS
;
A
#
# COMPACT_ATOMS: atom_id res chain seq x y z
N MET A 1 -18.31 -1.80 -59.04
CA MET A 1 -16.83 -1.74 -58.98
C MET A 1 -16.44 -1.70 -57.52
N ALA A 2 -15.63 -2.63 -57.05
CA ALA A 2 -15.15 -2.64 -55.67
C ALA A 2 -13.80 -1.92 -55.60
N LEU A 3 -13.69 -0.92 -54.73
CA LEU A 3 -12.44 -0.25 -54.43
C LEU A 3 -11.83 -0.93 -53.19
N THR A 4 -10.69 -1.58 -53.37
CA THR A 4 -9.90 -2.11 -52.26
C THR A 4 -8.84 -1.06 -51.90
N TYR A 5 -8.92 -0.52 -50.69
CA TYR A 5 -7.86 0.32 -50.13
C TYR A 5 -6.94 -0.58 -49.29
N THR A 6 -5.65 -0.57 -49.58
CA THR A 6 -4.61 -1.14 -48.70
C THR A 6 -3.84 0.00 -48.04
N ALA A 7 -3.89 0.06 -46.71
CA ALA A 7 -3.03 0.93 -45.92
C ALA A 7 -1.86 0.10 -45.39
N SER A 8 -0.64 0.47 -45.78
CA SER A 8 0.60 -0.08 -45.24
C SER A 8 1.13 0.84 -44.15
N SER A 9 1.26 0.34 -42.91
CA SER A 9 1.91 1.06 -41.82
C SER A 9 3.42 0.88 -41.91
N THR A 10 4.11 1.81 -42.57
CA THR A 10 5.58 1.88 -42.60
C THR A 10 6.08 2.77 -41.47
N GLY A 11 6.95 2.24 -40.60
CA GLY A 11 7.55 2.99 -39.48
C GLY A 11 6.98 2.67 -38.09
N SER A 12 6.07 1.70 -37.96
CA SER A 12 5.63 1.23 -36.64
C SER A 12 6.72 0.38 -35.99
N THR A 13 7.23 0.83 -34.84
CA THR A 13 8.02 0.02 -33.92
C THR A 13 7.10 -0.61 -32.88
N LEU A 14 7.20 -1.93 -32.71
CA LEU A 14 6.60 -2.62 -31.57
C LEU A 14 7.37 -2.19 -30.31
N GLN A 15 6.71 -1.50 -29.39
CA GLN A 15 7.28 -1.13 -28.11
C GLN A 15 6.53 -1.89 -27.02
N THR A 16 7.27 -2.62 -26.18
CA THR A 16 6.76 -3.17 -24.93
C THR A 16 7.08 -2.19 -23.82
N ALA A 17 6.08 -1.81 -23.04
CA ALA A 17 6.27 -1.12 -21.77
C ALA A 17 6.55 -2.16 -20.68
N ASN A 18 7.49 -1.85 -19.80
CA ASN A 18 7.82 -2.62 -18.61
C ASN A 18 7.35 -1.85 -17.36
N VAL A 19 6.39 -2.44 -16.66
CA VAL A 19 5.86 -1.91 -15.39
C VAL A 19 6.55 -2.65 -14.25
N ALA A 20 7.33 -1.95 -13.43
CA ALA A 20 8.07 -2.57 -12.34
C ALA A 20 8.38 -1.59 -11.20
N ILE A 21 8.12 -2.00 -9.97
CA ILE A 21 8.50 -1.26 -8.75
C ILE A 21 9.49 -2.05 -7.89
N ALA A 22 10.32 -1.33 -7.15
CA ALA A 22 11.14 -1.85 -6.06
C ALA A 22 10.66 -1.27 -4.72
N VAL A 23 10.62 -2.12 -3.68
CA VAL A 23 10.21 -1.74 -2.32
C VAL A 23 11.33 -2.05 -1.32
N SER A 24 11.60 -1.10 -0.42
CA SER A 24 12.65 -1.22 0.59
C SER A 24 12.21 -0.64 1.94
N PRO A 25 12.28 -1.41 3.04
CA PRO A 25 12.68 -2.81 3.11
C PRO A 25 11.68 -3.74 2.39
N ALA A 26 12.20 -4.81 1.77
CA ALA A 26 11.37 -5.77 1.02
C ALA A 26 10.36 -6.52 1.91
N SER A 27 10.69 -6.65 3.20
CA SER A 27 9.79 -7.12 4.24
C SER A 27 9.35 -5.93 5.07
N GLY A 28 8.30 -5.24 4.65
CA GLY A 28 7.65 -4.16 5.39
C GLY A 28 6.89 -4.66 6.63
N VAL A 29 7.39 -5.70 7.31
CA VAL A 29 6.68 -6.32 8.43
C VAL A 29 6.71 -5.38 9.61
N LEU A 30 5.57 -4.81 9.96
CA LEU A 30 5.41 -4.08 11.22
C LEU A 30 4.79 -5.02 12.24
N SER A 31 5.48 -5.21 13.36
CA SER A 31 4.88 -5.87 14.52
C SER A 31 4.25 -4.79 15.40
N VAL A 32 2.92 -4.82 15.51
CA VAL A 32 2.22 -4.06 16.53
C VAL A 32 2.20 -4.93 17.77
N THR A 33 3.03 -4.58 18.75
CA THR A 33 3.15 -5.33 20.00
C THR A 33 2.73 -4.45 21.16
N ALA A 34 1.88 -4.97 22.04
CA ALA A 34 1.53 -4.37 23.32
C ALA A 34 0.99 -2.93 23.26
N MET A 35 0.40 -2.48 22.14
CA MET A 35 -0.14 -1.11 22.05
C MET A 35 -1.26 -0.88 23.06
N LEU A 36 -1.22 0.27 23.72
CA LEU A 36 -2.24 0.75 24.62
C LEU A 36 -3.08 1.85 23.96
N PRO A 37 -4.35 2.04 24.37
CA PRO A 37 -5.16 3.17 23.90
C PRO A 37 -4.44 4.50 24.11
N GLY A 38 -4.26 5.26 23.02
CA GLY A 38 -3.49 6.50 22.97
C GLY A 38 -2.11 6.35 22.29
N ASP A 39 -1.63 5.13 22.12
CA ASP A 39 -0.33 4.88 21.49
C ASP A 39 -0.36 5.08 19.98
N SER A 40 0.83 5.35 19.43
CA SER A 40 1.05 5.44 17.99
C SER A 40 2.32 4.69 17.60
N ALA A 41 2.34 4.20 16.37
CA ALA A 41 3.49 3.54 15.76
C ALA A 41 3.62 3.99 14.31
N THR A 42 4.85 4.02 13.79
CA THR A 42 5.12 4.46 12.42
C THR A 42 6.05 3.47 11.72
N ALA A 43 5.79 3.22 10.44
CA ALA A 43 6.68 2.50 9.54
C ALA A 43 6.89 3.31 8.27
N VAL A 44 8.07 3.20 7.66
CA VAL A 44 8.39 3.86 6.40
C VAL A 44 8.92 2.81 5.43
N ILE A 45 8.34 2.79 4.22
CA ILE A 45 8.75 1.92 3.12
C ILE A 45 9.03 2.81 1.92
N ASN A 46 10.24 2.71 1.39
CA ASN A 46 10.58 3.35 0.13
C ASN A 46 10.01 2.54 -1.04
N VAL A 47 9.36 3.22 -1.98
CA VAL A 47 8.80 2.66 -3.21
C VAL A 47 9.40 3.42 -4.38
N SER A 48 10.03 2.71 -5.31
CA SER A 48 10.65 3.32 -6.50
C SER A 48 10.20 2.65 -7.78
N ASN A 49 10.03 3.45 -8.84
CA ASN A 49 9.75 3.00 -10.19
C ASN A 49 11.06 2.52 -10.82
N THR A 50 11.06 1.26 -11.22
CA THR A 50 12.16 0.58 -11.90
C THR A 50 11.77 0.10 -13.31
N GLY A 51 10.57 0.48 -13.76
CA GLY A 51 10.06 0.26 -15.10
C GLY A 51 10.62 1.25 -16.11
N ASP A 52 9.96 1.33 -17.26
CA ASP A 52 10.32 2.23 -18.36
C ASP A 52 9.18 3.18 -18.79
N VAL A 53 8.11 3.23 -18.00
CA VAL A 53 6.94 4.10 -18.18
C VAL A 53 6.53 4.76 -16.87
N ASP A 54 5.67 5.78 -16.95
CA ASP A 54 4.96 6.28 -15.78
C ASP A 54 3.99 5.21 -15.27
N GLU A 55 3.93 5.02 -13.96
CA GLU A 55 3.15 3.96 -13.31
C GLU A 55 2.27 4.55 -12.21
N TYR A 56 1.30 3.76 -11.76
CA TYR A 56 0.60 3.94 -10.51
C TYR A 56 0.83 2.71 -9.64
N TYR A 57 0.82 2.89 -8.32
CA TYR A 57 0.78 1.76 -7.40
C TYR A 57 -0.39 1.84 -6.43
N PHE A 58 -0.86 0.66 -6.03
CA PHE A 58 -1.80 0.47 -4.95
C PHE A 58 -1.08 -0.12 -3.75
N VAL A 59 -1.53 0.25 -2.56
CA VAL A 59 -1.05 -0.29 -1.30
C VAL A 59 -2.21 -0.94 -0.57
N SER A 60 -1.99 -2.15 -0.08
CA SER A 60 -2.93 -2.85 0.81
C SER A 60 -2.19 -3.40 2.01
N ALA A 61 -2.89 -3.53 3.12
CA ALA A 61 -2.38 -4.17 4.32
C ALA A 61 -3.03 -5.54 4.49
N ASP A 62 -2.20 -6.54 4.73
CA ASP A 62 -2.59 -7.84 5.26
C ASP A 62 -2.17 -7.91 6.74
N TRP A 63 -2.96 -8.59 7.55
CA TRP A 63 -2.70 -8.71 8.97
C TRP A 63 -3.12 -10.08 9.50
N LYS A 64 -2.41 -10.53 10.52
CA LYS A 64 -2.72 -11.77 11.22
C LYS A 64 -2.42 -11.65 12.70
N ALA A 65 -3.03 -12.54 13.47
CA ALA A 65 -2.70 -12.69 14.88
C ALA A 65 -1.23 -13.09 15.05
N SER A 66 -0.52 -12.38 15.92
CA SER A 66 0.81 -12.79 16.36
C SER A 66 0.73 -14.02 17.27
N PRO A 67 1.83 -14.78 17.44
CA PRO A 67 1.88 -15.89 18.39
C PRO A 67 1.42 -15.46 19.79
N GLY A 68 0.48 -16.20 20.37
CA GLY A 68 -0.12 -15.87 21.68
C GLY A 68 -1.40 -15.03 21.61
N THR A 69 -1.76 -14.51 20.43
CA THR A 69 -3.03 -13.79 20.19
C THR A 69 -3.99 -14.64 19.35
N THR A 70 -5.30 -14.49 19.56
CA THR A 70 -6.32 -15.17 18.74
C THR A 70 -6.67 -14.34 17.50
N THR A 71 -7.14 -14.99 16.43
CA THR A 71 -7.60 -14.28 15.21
C THR A 71 -8.71 -13.27 15.51
N SER A 72 -9.62 -13.57 16.44
CA SER A 72 -10.69 -12.65 16.83
C SER A 72 -10.16 -11.39 17.53
N HIS A 73 -9.13 -11.52 18.37
CA HIS A 73 -8.48 -10.38 19.01
C HIS A 73 -7.72 -9.52 17.99
N ALA A 74 -7.02 -10.15 17.03
CA ALA A 74 -6.37 -9.42 15.95
C ALA A 74 -7.41 -8.66 15.09
N ALA A 75 -8.51 -9.30 14.69
CA ALA A 75 -9.58 -8.64 13.95
C ALA A 75 -10.17 -7.44 14.73
N LEU A 76 -10.40 -7.61 16.04
CA LEU A 76 -10.88 -6.54 16.90
C LEU A 76 -9.90 -5.36 16.96
N LEU A 77 -8.59 -5.63 17.05
CA LEU A 77 -7.57 -4.59 16.99
C LEU A 77 -7.57 -3.90 15.62
N ALA A 78 -7.68 -4.65 14.51
CA ALA A 78 -7.69 -4.08 13.15
C ALA A 78 -8.87 -3.13 12.92
N ASP A 79 -10.04 -3.43 13.49
CA ASP A 79 -11.23 -2.59 13.40
C ASP A 79 -11.13 -1.31 14.26
N ASN A 80 -10.28 -1.32 15.29
CA ASN A 80 -10.13 -0.19 16.21
C ASN A 80 -8.90 0.67 15.90
N LEU A 81 -7.85 0.09 15.32
CA LEU A 81 -6.62 0.78 14.95
C LEU A 81 -6.85 1.71 13.76
N ASN A 82 -6.58 3.00 13.95
CA ASN A 82 -6.57 3.96 12.85
C ASN A 82 -5.23 3.88 12.13
N VAL A 83 -5.25 4.04 10.81
CA VAL A 83 -4.07 4.13 9.96
C VAL A 83 -4.18 5.32 9.01
N SER A 84 -3.08 6.03 8.85
CA SER A 84 -2.88 7.03 7.79
C SER A 84 -1.66 6.62 6.97
N VAL A 85 -1.79 6.67 5.65
CA VAL A 85 -0.75 6.31 4.68
C VAL A 85 -0.51 7.50 3.77
N SER A 86 0.73 7.95 3.68
CA SER A 86 1.13 9.09 2.85
C SER A 86 2.46 8.83 2.17
N ALA A 87 2.61 9.24 0.92
CA ALA A 87 3.86 9.25 0.19
C ALA A 87 4.52 10.63 0.21
N SER A 88 5.86 10.66 0.17
CA SER A 88 6.65 11.88 -0.03
C SER A 88 7.71 11.62 -1.11
N PRO A 89 7.78 12.42 -2.19
CA PRO A 89 7.10 13.70 -2.43
C PRO A 89 5.63 13.62 -2.88
N GLY A 90 5.02 12.43 -2.88
CA GLY A 90 3.62 12.20 -3.24
C GLY A 90 2.59 12.85 -2.30
N GLY A 91 1.43 12.20 -2.18
CA GLY A 91 0.28 12.71 -1.44
C GLY A 91 -0.23 11.77 -0.35
N SER A 92 -1.39 12.12 0.22
CA SER A 92 -2.15 11.21 1.08
C SER A 92 -2.72 10.08 0.24
N ILE A 93 -2.46 8.84 0.65
CA ILE A 93 -2.94 7.62 -0.02
C ILE A 93 -4.18 7.09 0.68
N TYR A 94 -4.16 7.04 2.02
CA TYR A 94 -5.26 6.49 2.80
C TYR A 94 -5.35 7.12 4.19
N THR A 95 -6.57 7.23 4.72
CA THR A 95 -6.81 7.53 6.14
C THR A 95 -8.10 6.87 6.58
N GLY A 96 -8.04 6.02 7.61
CA GLY A 96 -9.19 5.25 8.06
C GLY A 96 -8.83 4.19 9.10
N LYS A 97 -9.61 3.10 9.13
CA LYS A 97 -9.33 1.93 9.96
C LYS A 97 -8.37 0.99 9.26
N LEU A 98 -7.53 0.27 10.01
CA LEU A 98 -6.65 -0.74 9.43
C LEU A 98 -7.44 -1.82 8.67
N SER A 99 -8.58 -2.26 9.19
CA SER A 99 -9.46 -3.20 8.49
C SER A 99 -10.01 -2.68 7.15
N GLY A 100 -10.00 -1.36 6.93
CA GLY A 100 -10.41 -0.76 5.65
C GLY A 100 -9.26 -0.56 4.66
N LEU A 101 -8.02 -0.88 5.03
CA LEU A 101 -6.83 -0.87 4.16
C LEU A 101 -6.57 -2.22 3.48
N ILE A 102 -7.36 -3.25 3.83
CA ILE A 102 -7.32 -4.55 3.14
C ILE A 102 -8.00 -4.43 1.77
N ASP A 103 -7.43 -5.07 0.74
CA ASP A 103 -8.01 -5.18 -0.60
C ASP A 103 -8.49 -3.87 -1.23
N ARG A 104 -7.67 -2.80 -1.14
CA ARG A 104 -8.01 -1.47 -1.70
C ARG A 104 -7.22 -1.11 -2.98
N PRO A 105 -7.72 -1.46 -4.17
CA PRO A 105 -7.26 -0.87 -5.42
C PRO A 105 -8.07 0.40 -5.73
N ASP A 106 -7.88 1.46 -4.96
CA ASP A 106 -8.53 2.74 -5.24
C ASP A 106 -7.99 3.35 -6.53
N SER A 107 -8.72 3.23 -7.65
CA SER A 107 -8.32 3.82 -8.93
C SER A 107 -8.26 5.35 -8.86
N PRO A 108 -7.23 6.01 -9.42
CA PRO A 108 -6.15 5.45 -10.25
C PRO A 108 -4.93 4.91 -9.46
N GLY A 109 -4.94 4.97 -8.13
CA GLY A 109 -3.80 4.63 -7.28
C GLY A 109 -2.92 5.85 -7.00
N GLN A 110 -1.76 5.62 -6.39
CA GLN A 110 -0.74 6.65 -6.17
C GLN A 110 0.16 6.71 -7.40
N ALA A 111 0.26 7.89 -8.02
CA ALA A 111 1.10 8.09 -9.19
C ALA A 111 2.59 7.99 -8.84
N LEU A 112 3.35 7.33 -9.71
CA LEU A 112 4.78 7.11 -9.57
C LEU A 112 5.46 7.29 -10.94
N ALA A 113 5.72 8.57 -11.27
CA ALA A 113 6.29 8.95 -12.55
C ALA A 113 7.72 8.41 -12.73
N LEU A 114 8.10 8.03 -13.94
CA LEU A 114 9.41 7.45 -14.26
C LEU A 114 10.58 8.35 -13.85
N THR A 115 10.41 9.66 -13.99
CA THR A 115 11.49 10.64 -13.73
C THR A 115 11.69 10.96 -12.25
N THR A 116 10.68 10.74 -11.42
CA THR A 116 10.69 11.08 -9.98
C THR A 116 10.23 9.93 -9.10
N GLY A 117 10.13 8.72 -9.64
CA GLY A 117 9.51 7.55 -9.04
C GLY A 117 10.38 6.98 -7.93
N ASN A 118 10.46 7.71 -6.84
CA ASN A 118 11.15 7.33 -5.62
C ASN A 118 10.48 8.09 -4.47
N GLU A 119 9.60 7.40 -3.75
CA GLU A 119 8.79 7.98 -2.70
C GLU A 119 8.94 7.19 -1.40
N ASP A 120 8.95 7.90 -0.28
CA ASP A 120 8.83 7.30 1.03
C ASP A 120 7.36 7.22 1.44
N VAL A 121 6.85 6.00 1.52
CA VAL A 121 5.49 5.69 1.98
C VAL A 121 5.51 5.49 3.49
N THR A 122 4.91 6.44 4.21
CA THR A 122 4.82 6.44 5.66
C THR A 122 3.46 5.93 6.11
N PHE A 123 3.46 4.90 6.93
CA PHE A 123 2.30 4.34 7.60
C PHE A 123 2.30 4.81 9.05
N THR A 124 1.27 5.53 9.47
CA THR A 124 1.09 5.97 10.85
C THR A 124 -0.12 5.27 11.45
N PHE A 125 0.12 4.45 12.46
CA PHE A 125 -0.89 3.75 13.22
C PHE A 125 -1.17 4.49 14.51
N TYR A 126 -2.45 4.58 14.87
CA TYR A 126 -2.88 5.21 16.09
C TYR A 126 -4.03 4.41 16.70
N LEU A 127 -3.86 3.97 17.94
CA LEU A 127 -4.94 3.35 18.69
C LEU A 127 -5.67 4.45 19.48
N PRO A 128 -6.94 4.76 19.19
CA PRO A 128 -7.65 5.83 19.88
C PRO A 128 -7.69 5.59 21.39
N SER A 129 -7.51 6.64 22.19
CA SER A 129 -7.64 6.57 23.65
C SER A 129 -9.04 6.13 24.11
N THR A 130 -10.04 6.26 23.23
CA THR A 130 -11.42 5.84 23.44
C THR A 130 -11.69 4.38 23.09
N ALA A 131 -10.74 3.65 22.51
CA ALA A 131 -10.94 2.27 22.06
C ALA A 131 -11.14 1.26 23.22
N GLY A 132 -10.85 1.69 24.45
CA GLY A 132 -11.04 0.90 25.67
C GLY A 132 -9.98 -0.20 25.84
N ASN A 133 -9.92 -0.78 27.04
CA ASN A 133 -8.88 -1.75 27.39
C ASN A 133 -9.02 -3.11 26.69
N VAL A 134 -10.15 -3.37 26.03
CA VAL A 134 -10.43 -4.64 25.34
C VAL A 134 -9.52 -4.87 24.13
N VAL A 135 -9.01 -3.78 23.54
CA VAL A 135 -8.05 -3.82 22.41
C VAL A 135 -6.62 -3.54 22.83
N GLY A 136 -6.39 -3.25 24.11
CA GLY A 136 -5.06 -3.01 24.64
C GLY A 136 -4.26 -4.30 24.75
N ASN A 137 -2.95 -4.20 24.54
CA ASN A 137 -2.00 -5.30 24.71
C ASN A 137 -2.29 -6.53 23.83
N ILE A 138 -2.89 -6.30 22.65
CA ILE A 138 -3.09 -7.32 21.61
C ILE A 138 -1.93 -7.21 20.62
N ASP A 139 -1.34 -8.35 20.28
CA ASP A 139 -0.23 -8.41 19.33
C ASP A 139 -0.72 -8.81 17.93
N MET A 140 -0.24 -8.09 16.92
CA MET A 140 -0.58 -8.32 15.51
C MET A 140 0.66 -8.18 14.63
N THR A 141 0.73 -9.01 13.60
CA THR A 141 1.71 -8.88 12.52
C THR A 141 1.03 -8.25 11.31
N LEU A 142 1.66 -7.22 10.74
CA LEU A 142 1.22 -6.51 9.55
C LEU A 142 2.19 -6.76 8.40
N ASP A 143 1.65 -7.07 7.24
CA ASP A 143 2.37 -7.20 5.98
C ASP A 143 1.76 -6.20 4.97
N PHE A 144 2.59 -5.51 4.17
CA PHE A 144 2.10 -4.58 3.15
C PHE A 144 2.36 -5.13 1.76
N VAL A 145 1.36 -5.02 0.89
CA VAL A 145 1.43 -5.45 -0.50
C VAL A 145 1.32 -4.23 -1.40
N PHE A 146 2.29 -4.09 -2.30
CA PHE A 146 2.35 -3.04 -3.32
C PHE A 146 2.12 -3.65 -4.70
N VAL A 147 1.22 -3.07 -5.48
CA VAL A 147 0.88 -3.54 -6.83
C VAL A 147 1.00 -2.39 -7.81
N ALA A 148 1.85 -2.53 -8.82
CA ALA A 148 2.05 -1.52 -9.86
C ALA A 148 1.17 -1.76 -11.09
N THR A 149 0.75 -0.67 -11.75
CA THR A 149 -0.05 -0.65 -12.99
C THR A 149 0.37 0.53 -13.86
N SER A 150 0.11 0.47 -15.18
CA SER A 150 0.29 1.58 -16.14
C SER A 150 -1.00 1.96 -16.84
#